data_AF-A0A534UXC6-F1
#
_entry.id   AF-A0A534UXC6-F1
#
_cell.length_a   1.000
_cell.length_b   1.000
_cell.length_c   1.000
_cell.angle_alpha   90.00
_cell.angle_beta   90.00
_cell.angle_gamma   90.00
#
_symmetry.space_group_name_H-M   'P 1'
#
loop_
_entity.id
_entity.type
_entity.pdbx_description
1 polymer ?
#
loop_
_entity_poly.entity_id
_entity_poly.type
_entity_poly.pdbx_seq_one_letter_code
_entity_poly.pdbx_strand_id
1 'polypeptide(L)'
;MPPGVDVLLKFARLENVAVKASCLPCYVDEPYPFPTLHPQIRRVVEAFGPERVFWGTDLSQLPCPYRQAVTLFTEELDFLSTSDKEWIMGRAIARWLNWPVPARK
;
A
#
# COMPACT_ATOMS: atom_id res chain seq x y z
N MET A 1 -9.43 3.30 -21.83
CA MET A 1 -9.33 2.21 -20.82
C MET A 1 -9.95 2.74 -19.54
N PRO A 2 -10.87 2.02 -18.87
CA PRO A 2 -11.30 2.44 -17.54
C PRO A 2 -10.07 2.55 -16.62
N PRO A 3 -10.07 3.49 -15.64
CA PRO A 3 -8.96 3.63 -14.70
C PRO A 3 -8.61 2.27 -14.09
N GLY A 4 -7.33 1.86 -14.15
CA GLY A 4 -6.91 0.50 -13.76
C GLY A 4 -7.37 0.09 -12.35
N VAL A 5 -7.49 1.05 -11.44
CA VAL A 5 -8.01 0.85 -10.09
C VAL A 5 -9.47 0.38 -10.10
N ASP A 6 -10.34 0.89 -10.98
CA ASP A 6 -11.76 0.51 -10.99
C ASP A 6 -11.97 -0.97 -11.31
N VAL A 7 -11.10 -1.53 -12.17
CA VAL A 7 -11.09 -2.97 -12.46
C VAL A 7 -10.56 -3.76 -11.28
N LEU A 8 -9.50 -3.27 -10.64
CA LEU A 8 -8.89 -3.89 -9.45
C LEU A 8 -9.89 -4.02 -8.29
N LEU A 9 -10.70 -2.98 -8.02
CA LEU A 9 -11.63 -2.98 -6.89
C LEU A 9 -12.70 -4.09 -6.99
N LYS A 10 -13.01 -4.59 -8.20
CA LYS A 10 -13.96 -5.71 -8.38
C LYS A 10 -13.48 -7.01 -7.73
N PHE A 11 -12.17 -7.16 -7.54
CA PHE A 11 -11.58 -8.34 -6.88
C PHE A 11 -11.65 -8.27 -5.35
N ALA A 12 -11.99 -7.11 -4.76
CA ALA A 12 -12.04 -6.94 -3.31
C ALA A 12 -13.02 -7.89 -2.61
N ARG A 13 -14.08 -8.32 -3.32
CA ARG A 13 -15.07 -9.32 -2.86
C ARG A 13 -14.50 -10.72 -2.61
N LEU A 14 -13.31 -11.03 -3.14
CA LEU A 14 -12.67 -12.33 -3.00
C LEU A 14 -11.77 -12.30 -1.78
N GLU A 15 -12.17 -12.98 -0.71
CA GLU A 15 -11.47 -12.95 0.59
C GLU A 15 -10.03 -13.49 0.50
N ASN A 16 -9.78 -14.40 -0.44
CA ASN A 16 -8.48 -15.01 -0.71
C ASN A 16 -7.62 -14.24 -1.73
N VAL A 17 -7.98 -13.00 -2.06
CA VAL A 17 -7.18 -12.12 -2.92
C VAL A 17 -6.70 -10.91 -2.12
N ALA A 18 -5.40 -10.62 -2.25
CA ALA A 18 -4.73 -9.46 -1.69
C ALA A 18 -3.97 -8.70 -2.79
N VAL A 19 -3.61 -7.46 -2.50
CA VAL A 19 -2.93 -6.56 -3.43
C VAL A 19 -1.64 -6.03 -2.85
N LYS A 20 -0.66 -5.76 -3.71
CA LYS A 20 0.60 -5.14 -3.32
C LYS A 20 0.63 -3.69 -3.79
N ALA A 21 0.69 -2.76 -2.85
CA ALA A 21 0.88 -1.34 -3.13
C ALA A 21 2.39 -1.09 -3.30
N SER A 22 2.86 -1.18 -4.55
CA SER A 22 4.29 -1.06 -4.88
C SER A 22 4.55 -0.31 -6.18
N CYS A 23 5.76 0.24 -6.32
CA CYS A 23 6.20 0.95 -7.52
C CYS A 23 5.31 2.18 -7.84
N LEU A 24 4.58 2.71 -6.85
CA LEU A 24 3.56 3.73 -7.08
C LEU A 24 4.11 5.06 -7.65
N PRO A 25 5.28 5.57 -7.21
CA PRO A 25 5.86 6.78 -7.78
C PRO A 25 6.17 6.71 -9.28
N CYS A 26 6.23 5.51 -9.88
CA CYS A 26 6.45 5.33 -11.32
C CYS A 26 5.21 5.68 -12.17
N TYR A 27 4.04 5.88 -11.55
CA TYR A 27 2.78 6.13 -12.24
C TYR A 27 2.33 7.59 -12.16
N VAL A 28 3.17 8.47 -11.64
CA VAL A 28 2.89 9.88 -11.42
C VAL A 28 4.09 10.72 -11.81
N ASP A 29 3.82 11.91 -12.35
CA ASP A 29 4.86 12.88 -12.74
C ASP A 29 5.06 13.97 -11.68
N GLU A 30 4.10 14.15 -10.77
CA GLU A 30 4.20 15.16 -9.72
C GLU A 30 5.21 14.77 -8.63
N PRO A 31 5.83 15.76 -7.95
CA PRO A 31 6.78 15.48 -6.88
C PRO A 31 6.09 14.92 -5.62
N TYR A 32 6.90 14.33 -4.73
CA TYR A 32 6.49 13.98 -3.37
C TYR A 32 5.80 15.18 -2.68
N PRO A 33 4.64 14.98 -2.00
CA PRO A 33 4.11 13.70 -1.52
C PRO A 33 3.18 12.95 -2.49
N PHE A 34 3.23 13.20 -3.81
CA PHE A 34 2.47 12.48 -4.83
C PHE A 34 0.94 12.54 -4.63
N PRO A 35 0.34 13.75 -4.57
CA PRO A 35 -1.07 13.93 -4.21
C PRO A 35 -2.08 13.11 -5.01
N THR A 36 -1.81 12.75 -6.27
CA THR A 36 -2.75 11.92 -7.07
C THR A 36 -2.79 10.48 -6.60
N LEU A 37 -1.72 9.98 -5.98
CA LEU A 37 -1.68 8.62 -5.42
C LEU A 37 -2.58 8.48 -4.18
N HIS A 38 -2.70 9.52 -3.36
CA HIS A 38 -3.41 9.48 -2.06
C HIS A 38 -4.84 8.96 -2.18
N PRO A 39 -5.72 9.54 -3.02
CA PRO A 39 -7.08 9.05 -3.17
C PRO A 39 -7.13 7.63 -3.78
N GLN A 40 -6.18 7.26 -4.65
CA GLN A 40 -6.16 5.90 -5.22
C GLN A 40 -5.76 4.85 -4.18
N ILE A 41 -4.74 5.13 -3.37
CA ILE A 41 -4.33 4.25 -2.26
C ILE A 41 -5.49 4.10 -1.27
N ARG A 42 -6.17 5.19 -0.92
CA ARG A 42 -7.35 5.16 -0.05
C ARG A 42 -8.42 4.22 -0.59
N ARG A 43 -8.81 4.35 -1.86
CA ARG A 43 -9.84 3.49 -2.49
C ARG A 43 -9.47 2.01 -2.41
N VAL A 44 -8.19 1.69 -2.62
CA VAL A 44 -7.70 0.30 -2.54
C VAL A 44 -7.74 -0.21 -1.10
N VAL A 45 -7.28 0.59 -0.13
CA VAL A 45 -7.29 0.22 1.30
C VAL A 45 -8.72 0.07 1.81
N GLU A 46 -9.64 0.97 1.48
CA GLU A 46 -11.04 0.90 1.89
C GLU A 46 -11.76 -0.32 1.31
N ALA A 47 -11.42 -0.74 0.08
CA ALA A 47 -12.05 -1.89 -0.56
C ALA A 47 -11.47 -3.24 -0.08
N PHE A 48 -10.14 -3.36 -0.02
CA PHE A 48 -9.49 -4.62 0.36
C PHE A 48 -9.35 -4.78 1.88
N GLY A 49 -9.30 -3.68 2.61
CA GLY A 49 -8.91 -3.64 4.02
C GLY A 49 -7.40 -3.70 4.20
N PRO A 50 -6.87 -3.15 5.32
CA PRO A 50 -5.44 -3.09 5.59
C PRO A 50 -4.78 -4.47 5.71
N GLU A 51 -5.54 -5.51 6.07
CA GLU A 51 -5.06 -6.90 6.17
C GLU A 51 -4.81 -7.57 4.80
N ARG A 52 -5.21 -6.93 3.69
CA ARG A 52 -5.05 -7.46 2.32
C ARG A 52 -4.38 -6.46 1.38
N VAL A 53 -3.77 -5.41 1.91
CA VAL A 53 -2.91 -4.48 1.17
C VAL A 53 -1.49 -4.59 1.72
N PHE A 54 -0.54 -4.97 0.87
CA PHE A 54 0.86 -5.17 1.27
C PHE A 54 1.74 -4.06 0.69
N TRP A 55 2.49 -3.38 1.54
CA TRP A 55 3.46 -2.39 1.08
C TRP A 55 4.70 -3.05 0.44
N GLY A 56 5.24 -2.42 -0.59
CA GLY A 56 6.56 -2.74 -1.14
C GLY A 56 7.09 -1.60 -2.00
N THR A 57 8.40 -1.47 -2.14
CA THR A 57 8.99 -0.32 -2.86
C THR A 57 9.15 -0.56 -4.35
N ASP A 58 9.71 -1.71 -4.71
CA ASP A 58 10.39 -1.91 -6.01
C ASP A 58 11.61 -0.98 -6.17
N LEU A 59 12.43 -0.91 -5.10
CA LEU A 59 13.49 0.10 -4.91
C LEU A 59 14.44 0.27 -6.10
N SER A 60 14.79 -0.81 -6.80
CA SER A 60 15.69 -0.74 -7.97
C SER A 60 15.12 0.06 -9.15
N GLN A 61 13.81 0.30 -9.17
CA GLN A 61 13.09 0.98 -10.24
C GLN A 61 12.53 2.34 -9.82
N LEU A 62 12.57 2.68 -8.53
CA LEU A 62 11.88 3.86 -8.02
C LEU A 62 12.53 5.17 -8.50
N PRO A 63 11.75 6.14 -9.01
CA PRO A 63 12.24 7.47 -9.37
C PRO A 63 12.40 8.39 -8.14
N CYS A 64 12.31 7.86 -6.91
CA CYS A 64 12.37 8.62 -5.67
C CYS A 64 13.26 7.94 -4.62
N PRO A 65 13.81 8.69 -3.64
CA PRO A 65 14.52 8.11 -2.52
C PRO A 65 13.65 7.11 -1.73
N TYR A 66 14.28 6.05 -1.20
CA TYR A 66 13.60 5.04 -0.37
C TYR A 66 12.79 5.66 0.79
N ARG A 67 13.32 6.70 1.42
CA ARG A 67 12.64 7.43 2.50
C ARG A 67 11.25 7.89 2.08
N GLN A 68 11.12 8.49 0.90
CA GLN A 68 9.83 8.98 0.40
C GLN A 68 8.83 7.84 0.18
N ALA A 69 9.27 6.67 -0.26
CA ALA A 69 8.40 5.50 -0.41
C ALA A 69 7.88 4.97 0.94
N VAL A 70 8.67 5.11 2.02
CA VAL A 70 8.27 4.76 3.39
C VAL A 70 7.34 5.83 3.95
N THR A 71 7.76 7.11 3.92
CA THR A 71 7.04 8.22 4.55
C THR A 71 5.72 8.53 3.87
N LEU A 72 5.58 8.21 2.57
CA LEU A 72 4.28 8.23 1.90
C LEU A 72 3.23 7.46 2.72
N PHE A 73 3.52 6.24 3.17
CA PHE A 73 2.57 5.43 3.93
C PHE A 73 2.55 5.75 5.43
N THR A 74 3.70 6.11 6.02
CA THR A 74 3.79 6.29 7.47
C THR A 74 3.42 7.70 7.93
N GLU A 75 3.55 8.71 7.07
CA GLU A 75 3.42 10.13 7.42
C GLU A 75 2.37 10.86 6.56
N GLU A 76 2.33 10.65 5.25
CA GLU A 76 1.53 11.50 4.34
C GLU A 76 0.08 11.03 4.13
N LEU A 77 -0.23 9.74 4.36
CA LEU A 77 -1.58 9.20 4.23
C LEU A 77 -2.36 9.33 5.55
N ASP A 78 -2.89 10.52 5.81
CA ASP A 78 -3.57 10.90 7.07
C ASP A 78 -4.78 10.03 7.45
N PHE A 79 -5.35 9.29 6.49
CA PHE A 79 -6.49 8.41 6.76
C PHE A 79 -6.10 7.05 7.33
N LEU A 80 -4.82 6.69 7.27
CA LEU A 80 -4.34 5.44 7.84
C LEU A 80 -4.14 5.62 9.34
N SER A 81 -4.87 4.84 10.12
CA SER A 81 -4.61 4.73 11.56
C SER A 81 -3.26 4.06 11.83
N THR A 82 -2.77 4.16 13.06
CA THR A 82 -1.57 3.41 13.50
C THR A 82 -1.72 1.90 13.26
N SER A 83 -2.93 1.36 13.47
CA SER A 83 -3.22 -0.06 13.24
C SER A 83 -3.16 -0.42 11.75
N ASP A 84 -3.71 0.42 10.88
CA ASP A 84 -3.68 0.20 9.43
C ASP A 84 -2.23 0.20 8.92
N LYS A 85 -1.41 1.13 9.41
CA LYS A 85 0.02 1.21 9.10
C LYS A 85 0.74 -0.08 9.51
N GLU A 86 0.48 -0.62 10.70
CA GLU A 86 1.10 -1.89 11.16
C GLU A 86 0.74 -3.07 10.25
N TRP A 87 -0.52 -3.15 9.81
CA TRP A 87 -0.98 -4.17 8.88
C TRP A 87 -0.30 -4.04 7.51
N ILE A 88 -0.43 -2.86 6.89
CA ILE A 88 0.04 -2.59 5.53
C ILE A 88 1.56 -2.70 5.42
N MET A 89 2.29 -2.21 6.43
CA MET A 89 3.76 -2.13 6.40
C MET A 89 4.46 -3.44 6.77
N GLY A 90 3.74 -4.52 7.10
CA GLY A 90 4.37 -5.82 7.24
C GLY A 90 3.56 -6.92 7.94
N ARG A 91 2.68 -6.59 8.90
CA ARG A 91 1.95 -7.63 9.65
C ARG A 91 1.05 -8.46 8.74
N ALA A 92 0.41 -7.84 7.75
CA ALA A 92 -0.53 -8.51 6.85
C ALA A 92 0.17 -9.58 5.99
N ILE A 93 1.26 -9.23 5.31
CA ILE A 93 2.01 -10.17 4.50
C ILE A 93 2.66 -11.28 5.35
N ALA A 94 3.15 -10.95 6.54
CA ALA A 94 3.70 -11.95 7.45
C ALA A 94 2.66 -12.99 7.87
N ARG A 95 1.42 -12.55 8.18
CA ARG A 95 0.30 -13.46 8.47
C ARG A 95 -0.04 -14.35 7.29
N TRP A 96 -0.11 -13.79 6.07
CA TRP A 96 -0.43 -14.54 4.86
C TRP A 96 0.62 -15.60 4.50
N LEU A 97 1.89 -15.30 4.76
CA LEU A 97 3.01 -16.22 4.49
C LEU A 97 3.34 -17.13 5.67
N ASN A 98 2.57 -17.05 6.77
CA ASN A 98 2.84 -17.75 8.02
C ASN A 98 4.28 -17.51 8.54
N TRP A 99 4.76 -16.28 8.43
CA TRP A 99 6.09 -15.88 8.89
C TRP A 99 6.07 -15.55 10.39
N PRO A 100 7.12 -15.95 11.14
CA PRO A 100 7.24 -15.59 12.54
C PRO A 100 7.48 -14.07 12.66
N VAL A 101 6.56 -13.37 13.32
CA VAL A 101 6.74 -11.95 13.66
C VAL A 101 7.28 -11.86 15.09
N PRO A 102 8.45 -11.24 15.32
CA PRO A 102 8.96 -11.04 16.68
C PRO A 102 7.95 -10.29 17.55
N ALA A 103 7.83 -10.68 18.81
CA ALA A 103 7.07 -9.90 19.78
C ALA A 103 7.66 -8.49 19.88
N ARG A 104 6.78 -7.48 19.91
CA ARG A 104 7.20 -6.08 20.10
C ARG A 104 7.92 -5.98 21.45
N LYS A 105 9.17 -5.52 21.43
CA LYS A 105 9.93 -5.20 22.64
C LYS A 105 9.37 -3.96 23.31
#